data_AF-A0A151BW01-F1
#
_entry.id   AF-A0A151BW01-F1
#
_cell.length_a   1.000
_cell.length_b   1.000
_cell.length_c   1.000
_cell.angle_alpha   90.00
_cell.angle_beta   90.00
_cell.angle_gamma   90.00
#
_symmetry.space_group_name_H-M   'P 1'
#
loop_
_entity.id
_entity.type
_entity.pdbx_description
1 polymer ?
#
loop_
_entity_poly.entity_id
_entity_poly.type
_entity_poly.pdbx_seq_one_letter_code
_entity_poly.pdbx_strand_id
1 'polypeptide(L)'
;MFGRSKDSVVETPQATPEVSEVLATGETAKKGRPTPKRKEAEAALRRPLVPEDRKSAKKEARNQAREERARVRAAQMAGDESALPPKDRGPVKSYIRDIVDSRLNVGELILPLMLVVLVLTFLPVRALQFGGLLVVWLILVAGVIDSALLWRRVKRKVTAKFGTPPPKGSAFYTVMRSFQMRMSRIPRPKVKRGAAID
;
A
#
# COMPACT_ATOMS: atom_id res chain seq x y z
N MET A 1 22.76 29.14 -13.46
CA MET A 1 22.22 30.23 -12.62
C MET A 1 21.86 29.66 -11.26
N PHE A 2 22.72 29.87 -10.27
CA PHE A 2 22.53 29.43 -8.89
C PHE A 2 22.07 30.64 -8.06
N GLY A 3 20.94 30.50 -7.36
CA GLY A 3 20.42 31.50 -6.43
C GLY A 3 20.10 30.83 -5.10
N ARG A 4 20.90 31.13 -4.09
CA ARG A 4 20.79 30.67 -2.70
C ARG A 4 20.23 31.81 -1.87
N SER A 5 19.10 31.60 -1.20
CA SER A 5 18.58 32.48 -0.14
C SER A 5 18.14 31.58 1.02
N LYS A 6 18.96 31.50 2.08
CA LYS A 6 18.99 32.35 3.29
C LYS A 6 18.02 31.79 4.33
N ASP A 7 18.57 30.93 5.18
CA ASP A 7 17.95 30.44 6.40
C ASP A 7 17.74 31.61 7.38
N SER A 8 16.54 31.69 7.95
CA SER A 8 16.28 32.44 9.18
C SER A 8 15.63 31.49 10.17
N VAL A 9 16.40 31.22 11.21
CA VAL A 9 16.12 30.34 12.34
C VAL A 9 14.86 30.80 13.08
N VAL A 10 14.04 29.81 13.44
CA VAL A 10 12.87 29.92 14.30
C VAL A 10 13.36 29.86 15.75
N GLU A 11 13.20 30.95 16.50
CA GLU A 11 13.21 30.90 17.96
C GLU A 11 11.77 31.09 18.47
N THR A 12 11.36 30.12 19.29
CA THR A 12 10.15 30.14 20.11
C THR A 12 10.48 30.90 21.40
N PRO A 13 9.55 31.68 21.95
CA PRO A 13 9.29 31.50 23.38
C PRO A 13 7.81 31.39 23.71
N GLN A 14 7.52 30.35 24.50
CA GLN A 14 6.34 30.25 25.34
C GLN A 14 6.37 31.35 26.42
N ALA A 15 5.24 32.01 26.64
CA ALA A 15 4.83 32.46 27.96
C ALA A 15 3.31 32.74 27.96
N THR A 16 2.64 32.24 28.98
CA THR A 16 1.24 32.49 29.36
C THR A 16 1.30 32.82 30.85
N PRO A 17 0.30 33.48 31.46
CA PRO A 17 -0.36 34.75 31.15
C PRO A 17 -0.12 35.78 32.28
N GLU A 18 -0.16 37.09 32.01
CA GLU A 18 -0.42 38.08 33.07
C GLU A 18 -1.64 38.90 32.71
N VAL A 19 -2.62 38.79 33.60
CA VAL A 19 -3.85 39.59 33.65
C VAL A 19 -3.46 40.91 34.30
N SER A 20 -3.56 41.99 33.53
CA SER A 20 -3.67 43.34 34.09
C SER A 20 -4.86 44.01 33.44
N GLU A 21 -5.92 44.14 34.25
CA GLU A 21 -7.06 44.99 34.01
C GLU A 21 -6.59 46.39 33.60
N VAL A 22 -7.06 46.85 32.44
CA VAL A 22 -7.28 48.28 32.25
C VAL A 22 -8.72 48.44 31.79
N LEU A 23 -9.49 48.99 32.72
CA LEU A 23 -10.88 49.38 32.61
C LEU A 23 -11.14 50.19 31.34
N ALA A 24 -12.24 49.83 30.69
CA ALA A 24 -13.20 50.72 30.06
C ALA A 24 -12.63 51.94 29.31
N THR A 25 -12.55 51.81 27.99
CA THR A 25 -13.12 52.84 27.12
C THR A 25 -13.90 52.15 26.03
N GLY A 26 -15.23 52.20 26.14
CA GLY A 26 -16.13 51.86 25.07
C GLY A 26 -15.99 52.90 23.96
N GLU A 27 -14.94 52.78 23.13
CA GLU A 27 -14.98 53.36 21.80
C GLU A 27 -15.78 52.42 20.93
N THR A 28 -17.07 52.71 20.82
CA THR A 28 -17.89 52.19 19.72
C THR A 28 -17.17 52.54 18.43
N ALA A 29 -16.60 51.52 17.77
CA ALA A 29 -15.90 51.67 16.51
C ALA A 29 -16.81 52.46 15.57
N LYS A 30 -16.43 53.71 15.28
CA LYS A 30 -17.24 54.66 14.51
C LYS A 30 -17.71 53.95 13.24
N LYS A 31 -19.04 53.80 13.11
CA LYS A 31 -19.71 53.20 11.94
C LYS A 31 -19.49 54.12 10.75
N GLY A 32 -18.33 53.99 10.12
CA GLY A 32 -17.83 54.93 9.11
C GLY A 32 -16.89 54.28 8.09
N ARG A 33 -16.84 52.94 8.03
CA ARG A 33 -16.28 52.30 6.84
C ARG A 33 -17.32 52.36 5.73
N PRO A 34 -17.00 52.95 4.57
CA PRO A 34 -17.88 52.93 3.42
C PRO A 34 -18.32 51.48 3.17
N THR A 35 -19.61 51.24 3.03
CA THR A 35 -20.07 49.96 2.50
C THR A 35 -19.41 49.77 1.13
N PRO A 36 -18.71 48.65 0.91
CA PRO A 36 -17.98 48.44 -0.33
C PRO A 36 -18.93 48.62 -1.50
N LYS A 37 -18.46 49.34 -2.51
CA LYS A 37 -19.28 49.71 -3.67
C LYS A 37 -19.79 48.42 -4.30
N ARG A 38 -21.06 48.35 -4.70
CA ARG A 38 -21.70 47.12 -5.21
C ARG A 38 -20.84 46.35 -6.23
N LYS A 39 -20.10 47.06 -7.09
CA LYS A 39 -19.16 46.50 -8.06
C LYS A 39 -17.99 45.72 -7.43
N GLU A 40 -17.45 46.20 -6.31
CA GLU A 40 -16.36 45.55 -5.56
C GLU A 40 -16.89 44.33 -4.80
N ALA A 41 -18.08 44.44 -4.21
CA ALA A 41 -18.75 43.30 -3.58
C ALA A 41 -19.05 42.20 -4.62
N GLU A 42 -19.58 42.55 -5.79
CA GLU A 42 -19.84 41.63 -6.90
C GLU A 42 -18.54 41.04 -7.47
N ALA A 43 -17.45 41.79 -7.57
CA ALA A 43 -16.15 41.29 -8.02
C ALA A 43 -15.53 40.30 -7.01
N ALA A 44 -15.64 40.57 -5.71
CA ALA A 44 -15.19 39.66 -4.66
C ALA A 44 -16.02 38.36 -4.60
N LEU A 45 -17.30 38.43 -4.96
CA LEU A 45 -18.20 37.28 -5.08
C LEU A 45 -17.98 36.47 -6.37
N ARG A 46 -17.45 37.09 -7.43
CA ARG A 46 -17.08 36.43 -8.68
C ARG A 46 -15.77 35.66 -8.50
N ARG A 47 -15.86 34.45 -7.94
CA ARG A 47 -14.80 33.44 -8.08
C ARG A 47 -14.91 32.84 -9.48
N PRO A 48 -13.96 33.10 -10.40
CA PRO A 48 -14.01 32.49 -11.73
C PRO A 48 -13.91 30.97 -11.58
N LEU A 49 -14.79 30.24 -12.27
CA LEU A 49 -14.84 28.77 -12.26
C LEU A 49 -13.55 28.14 -12.84
N VAL A 50 -12.74 28.94 -13.52
CA VAL A 50 -11.45 28.59 -14.10
C VAL A 50 -10.36 29.41 -13.39
N PRO A 51 -9.35 28.77 -12.77
CA PRO A 51 -8.21 29.47 -12.20
C PRO A 51 -7.51 30.30 -13.29
N GLU A 52 -7.24 31.59 -13.02
CA GLU A 52 -6.62 32.49 -13.99
C GLU A 52 -5.25 31.96 -14.46
N ASP A 53 -4.50 31.32 -13.55
CA ASP A 53 -3.29 30.58 -13.88
C ASP A 53 -3.57 29.10 -14.18
N ARG A 54 -4.03 28.81 -15.39
CA ARG A 54 -4.25 27.42 -15.87
C ARG A 54 -2.99 26.55 -15.73
N LYS A 55 -1.78 27.15 -15.77
CA LYS A 55 -0.49 26.44 -15.62
C LYS A 55 -0.22 26.03 -14.17
N SER A 56 -0.45 26.91 -13.19
CA SER A 56 -0.28 26.58 -11.76
C SER A 56 -1.34 25.58 -11.32
N ALA A 57 -2.60 25.80 -11.70
CA ALA A 57 -3.69 24.87 -11.40
C ALA A 57 -3.48 23.48 -11.98
N LYS A 58 -2.95 23.36 -13.22
CA LYS A 58 -2.60 22.06 -13.81
C LYS A 58 -1.44 21.38 -13.07
N LYS A 59 -0.47 22.16 -12.58
CA LYS A 59 0.66 21.63 -11.78
C LYS A 59 0.19 21.14 -10.41
N GLU A 60 -0.69 21.90 -9.76
CA GLU A 60 -1.32 21.54 -8.48
C GLU A 60 -2.20 20.30 -8.63
N ALA A 61 -3.08 20.24 -9.64
CA ALA A 61 -3.89 19.06 -9.92
C ALA A 61 -3.02 17.82 -10.18
N ARG A 62 -1.88 17.98 -10.88
CA ARG A 62 -0.93 16.88 -11.10
C ARG A 62 -0.25 16.43 -9.79
N ASN A 63 0.08 17.36 -8.91
CA ASN A 63 0.68 17.06 -7.61
C ASN A 63 -0.33 16.37 -6.69
N GLN A 64 -1.56 16.88 -6.60
CA GLN A 64 -2.65 16.25 -5.86
C GLN A 64 -2.92 14.83 -6.37
N ALA A 65 -3.02 14.64 -7.69
CA ALA A 65 -3.18 13.30 -8.27
C ALA A 65 -2.00 12.36 -7.99
N ARG A 66 -0.76 12.88 -7.86
CA ARG A 66 0.40 12.07 -7.45
C ARG A 66 0.32 11.69 -5.98
N GLU A 67 -0.06 12.61 -5.11
CA GLU A 67 -0.23 12.37 -3.69
C GLU A 67 -1.35 11.37 -3.41
N GLU A 68 -2.50 11.50 -4.08
CA GLU A 68 -3.61 10.55 -3.98
C GLU A 68 -3.17 9.14 -4.41
N ARG A 69 -2.47 9.02 -5.54
CA ARG A 69 -1.92 7.73 -5.98
C ARG A 69 -0.91 7.16 -4.98
N ALA A 70 -0.09 8.00 -4.37
CA ALA A 70 0.87 7.58 -3.34
C ALA A 70 0.14 7.10 -2.07
N ARG A 71 -0.90 7.82 -1.63
CA ARG A 71 -1.75 7.43 -0.49
C ARG A 71 -2.47 6.12 -0.73
N VAL A 72 -3.10 5.95 -1.90
CA VAL A 72 -3.76 4.69 -2.28
C VAL A 72 -2.76 3.54 -2.33
N ARG A 73 -1.56 3.76 -2.90
CA ARG A 73 -0.50 2.74 -2.90
C ARG A 73 -0.03 2.42 -1.48
N ALA A 74 0.14 3.41 -0.61
CA ALA A 74 0.51 3.19 0.78
C ALA A 74 -0.56 2.40 1.54
N ALA A 75 -1.83 2.73 1.35
CA ALA A 75 -2.97 2.03 1.93
C ALA A 75 -3.09 0.58 1.42
N GLN A 76 -2.86 0.35 0.12
CA GLN A 76 -2.76 -0.99 -0.46
C GLN A 76 -1.59 -1.78 0.12
N MET A 77 -0.45 -1.16 0.33
CA MET A 77 0.73 -1.81 0.92
C MET A 77 0.52 -2.15 2.40
N ALA A 78 -0.16 -1.28 3.14
CA ALA A 78 -0.58 -1.51 4.52
C ALA A 78 -1.67 -2.60 4.65
N GLY A 79 -2.38 -2.88 3.55
CA GLY A 79 -3.44 -3.87 3.51
C GLY A 79 -4.72 -3.39 4.20
N ASP A 80 -5.06 -2.11 3.99
CA ASP A 80 -6.38 -1.53 4.29
C ASP A 80 -7.41 -2.08 3.30
N GLU A 81 -8.52 -2.63 3.80
CA GLU A 81 -9.55 -3.27 2.98
C GLU A 81 -10.23 -2.29 2.01
N SER A 82 -10.28 -1.00 2.33
CA SER A 82 -10.90 0.04 1.50
C SER A 82 -10.09 0.31 0.21
N ALA A 83 -8.77 0.19 0.28
CA ALA A 83 -7.85 0.53 -0.81
C ALA A 83 -7.48 -0.69 -1.69
N LEU A 84 -7.75 -1.92 -1.23
CA LEU A 84 -7.41 -3.13 -1.96
C LEU A 84 -8.26 -3.32 -3.23
N PRO A 85 -7.82 -4.06 -4.24
CA PRO A 85 -8.68 -4.45 -5.36
C PRO A 85 -9.84 -5.35 -4.90
N PRO A 86 -11.01 -5.34 -5.57
CA PRO A 86 -12.14 -6.21 -5.22
C PRO A 86 -11.78 -7.71 -5.23
N LYS A 87 -10.73 -8.09 -5.97
CA LYS A 87 -10.19 -9.46 -6.00
C LYS A 87 -9.49 -9.87 -4.70
N ASP A 88 -9.02 -8.94 -3.89
CA ASP A 88 -8.25 -9.22 -2.66
C ASP A 88 -9.00 -8.83 -1.37
N ARG A 89 -10.18 -8.19 -1.52
CA ARG A 89 -11.05 -7.78 -0.42
C ARG A 89 -11.80 -8.96 0.20
N GLY A 90 -12.10 -8.82 1.50
CA GLY A 90 -13.00 -9.68 2.25
C GLY A 90 -12.32 -10.53 3.33
N PRO A 91 -13.08 -10.90 4.38
CA PRO A 91 -12.54 -11.54 5.59
C PRO A 91 -11.98 -12.95 5.32
N VAL A 92 -12.56 -13.68 4.36
CA VAL A 92 -12.05 -15.00 3.96
C VAL A 92 -10.70 -14.88 3.26
N LYS A 93 -10.53 -13.87 2.38
CA LYS A 93 -9.28 -13.69 1.63
C LYS A 93 -8.17 -13.13 2.52
N SER A 94 -8.48 -12.23 3.45
CA SER A 94 -7.50 -11.78 4.45
C SER A 94 -7.00 -12.95 5.30
N TYR A 95 -7.89 -13.81 5.78
CA TYR A 95 -7.51 -15.00 6.54
C TYR A 95 -6.66 -15.99 5.72
N ILE A 96 -6.99 -16.21 4.43
CA ILE A 96 -6.16 -17.00 3.52
C ILE A 96 -4.76 -16.38 3.37
N ARG A 97 -4.66 -15.05 3.21
CA ARG A 97 -3.37 -14.34 3.11
C ARG A 97 -2.53 -14.60 4.35
N ASP A 98 -3.11 -14.44 5.54
CA ASP A 98 -2.39 -14.66 6.79
C ASP A 98 -1.92 -16.12 6.91
N ILE A 99 -2.78 -17.11 6.62
CA ILE A 99 -2.38 -18.53 6.65
C ILE A 99 -1.24 -18.81 5.68
N VAL A 100 -1.26 -18.26 4.46
CA VAL A 100 -0.18 -18.50 3.49
C VAL A 100 1.10 -17.78 3.90
N ASP A 101 0.99 -16.57 4.45
CA ASP A 101 2.11 -15.70 4.79
C ASP A 101 2.83 -16.07 6.10
N SER A 102 2.14 -16.77 7.03
CA SER A 102 2.73 -17.32 8.26
C SER A 102 3.72 -18.46 8.02
N ARG A 103 3.74 -19.04 6.82
CA ARG A 103 4.50 -20.26 6.51
C ARG A 103 5.82 -19.92 5.83
N LEU A 104 6.77 -20.83 5.93
CA LEU A 104 7.86 -20.92 4.96
C LEU A 104 7.26 -21.40 3.64
N ASN A 105 7.23 -20.52 2.65
CA ASN A 105 6.68 -20.84 1.33
C ASN A 105 7.77 -21.43 0.46
N VAL A 106 7.50 -22.60 -0.12
CA VAL A 106 8.43 -23.35 -0.98
C VAL A 106 8.83 -22.54 -2.22
N GLY A 107 8.00 -21.58 -2.66
CA GLY A 107 8.31 -20.68 -3.78
C GLY A 107 9.60 -19.87 -3.61
N GLU A 108 9.99 -19.52 -2.38
CA GLU A 108 11.27 -18.84 -2.13
C GLU A 108 12.48 -19.78 -2.22
N LEU A 109 12.29 -21.09 -2.02
CA LEU A 109 13.33 -22.11 -2.16
C LEU A 109 13.44 -22.59 -3.61
N ILE A 110 12.32 -22.60 -4.36
CA ILE A 110 12.31 -23.00 -5.77
C ILE A 110 13.17 -22.07 -6.61
N LEU A 111 13.15 -20.75 -6.36
CA LEU A 111 13.92 -19.77 -7.13
C LEU A 111 15.45 -19.97 -7.05
N PRO A 112 16.09 -20.05 -5.87
CA PRO A 112 17.52 -20.35 -5.78
C PRO A 112 17.84 -21.77 -6.25
N LEU A 113 16.97 -22.74 -6.00
CA LEU A 113 17.17 -24.11 -6.48
C LEU A 113 17.17 -24.18 -8.01
N MET A 114 16.25 -23.47 -8.68
CA MET A 114 16.23 -23.36 -10.14
C MET A 114 17.48 -22.67 -10.68
N LEU A 115 18.00 -21.64 -9.99
CA LEU A 115 19.24 -20.99 -10.40
C LEU A 115 20.42 -21.97 -10.36
N VAL A 116 20.53 -22.77 -9.30
CA VAL A 116 21.57 -23.81 -9.18
C VAL A 116 21.47 -24.82 -10.33
N VAL A 117 20.26 -25.32 -10.61
CA VAL A 117 20.04 -26.27 -11.70
C VAL A 117 20.39 -25.65 -13.06
N LEU A 118 20.01 -24.39 -13.29
CA LEU A 118 20.34 -23.67 -14.51
C LEU A 118 21.87 -23.56 -14.71
N VAL A 119 22.61 -23.19 -13.66
CA VAL A 119 24.08 -23.14 -13.72
C VAL A 119 24.68 -24.51 -14.03
N LEU A 120 24.16 -25.58 -13.41
CA LEU A 120 24.61 -26.94 -13.67
C LEU A 120 24.34 -27.39 -15.11
N THR A 121 23.26 -26.92 -15.75
CA THR A 121 22.95 -27.25 -17.15
C THR A 121 23.88 -26.59 -18.16
N PHE A 122 24.53 -25.47 -17.81
CA PHE A 122 25.52 -24.82 -18.69
C PHE A 122 26.86 -25.58 -18.75
N LEU A 123 27.10 -26.52 -17.83
CA LEU A 123 28.27 -27.39 -17.90
C LEU A 123 28.05 -28.44 -19.01
N PRO A 124 29.00 -28.64 -19.95
CA PRO A 124 28.85 -29.56 -21.08
C PRO A 124 29.05 -31.03 -20.67
N VAL A 125 28.43 -31.45 -19.57
CA VAL A 125 28.47 -32.81 -19.04
C VAL A 125 27.12 -33.46 -19.29
N ARG A 126 27.10 -34.50 -20.14
CA ARG A 126 25.86 -35.18 -20.56
C ARG A 126 25.04 -35.71 -19.36
N ALA A 127 25.70 -36.21 -18.33
CA ALA A 127 25.05 -36.66 -17.09
C ALA A 127 24.35 -35.50 -16.35
N LEU A 128 24.94 -34.30 -16.31
CA LEU A 128 24.34 -33.12 -15.67
C LEU A 128 23.16 -32.58 -16.46
N GLN A 129 23.15 -32.74 -17.79
CA GLN A 129 22.02 -32.33 -18.62
C GLN A 129 20.78 -33.21 -18.38
N PHE A 130 20.94 -34.53 -18.42
CA PHE A 130 19.86 -35.47 -18.11
C PHE A 130 19.42 -35.40 -16.63
N GLY A 131 20.39 -35.33 -15.71
CA GLY A 131 20.12 -35.14 -14.29
C GLY A 131 19.41 -33.81 -14.01
N GLY A 132 19.85 -32.72 -14.64
CA GLY A 132 19.22 -31.41 -14.54
C GLY A 132 17.77 -31.42 -15.00
N LEU A 133 17.48 -32.08 -16.13
CA LEU A 133 16.11 -32.24 -16.63
C LEU A 133 15.23 -32.99 -15.62
N LEU A 134 15.71 -34.13 -15.07
CA LEU A 134 14.99 -34.88 -14.04
C LEU A 134 14.74 -34.03 -12.78
N VAL A 135 15.73 -33.25 -12.35
CA VAL A 135 15.60 -32.36 -11.19
C VAL A 135 14.56 -31.26 -11.44
N VAL A 136 14.52 -30.65 -12.62
CA VAL A 136 13.48 -29.68 -12.97
C VAL A 136 12.08 -30.30 -12.86
N TRP A 137 11.90 -31.52 -13.40
CA TRP A 137 10.64 -32.24 -13.29
C TRP A 137 10.26 -32.57 -11.85
N LEU A 138 11.23 -33.01 -11.03
CA LEU A 138 11.02 -33.27 -9.60
C LEU A 138 10.58 -32.00 -8.86
N ILE A 139 11.23 -30.86 -9.13
CA ILE A 139 10.87 -29.57 -8.52
C ILE A 139 9.44 -29.17 -8.93
N LEU A 140 9.09 -29.34 -10.20
CA LEU A 140 7.76 -29.03 -10.71
C LEU A 140 6.69 -29.89 -10.01
N VAL A 141 6.90 -31.20 -9.94
CA VAL A 141 5.98 -32.12 -9.25
C VAL A 141 5.89 -31.80 -7.76
N ALA A 142 7.02 -31.55 -7.10
CA ALA A 142 7.06 -31.17 -5.68
C ALA A 142 6.27 -29.86 -5.42
N GLY A 143 6.41 -28.86 -6.29
CA GLY A 143 5.64 -27.61 -6.22
C GLY A 143 4.14 -27.82 -6.39
N VAL A 144 3.72 -28.67 -7.33
CA VAL A 144 2.32 -29.04 -7.50
C VAL A 144 1.77 -29.74 -6.25
N ILE A 145 2.50 -30.71 -5.70
CA ILE A 145 2.09 -31.43 -4.49
C ILE A 145 1.99 -30.48 -3.30
N ASP A 146 2.98 -29.62 -3.05
CA ASP A 146 2.96 -28.65 -1.96
C ASP A 146 1.76 -27.70 -2.07
N SER A 147 1.50 -27.17 -3.28
CA SER A 147 0.37 -26.28 -3.53
C SER A 147 -0.99 -26.95 -3.30
N ALA A 148 -1.12 -28.24 -3.65
CA ALA A 148 -2.33 -29.03 -3.40
C ALA A 148 -2.53 -29.32 -1.90
N LEU A 149 -1.45 -29.67 -1.19
CA LEU A 149 -1.47 -29.88 0.26
C LEU A 149 -1.80 -28.59 1.02
N LEU A 150 -1.22 -27.47 0.59
CA LEU A 150 -1.52 -26.13 1.09
C LEU A 150 -3.01 -25.82 0.95
N TRP A 151 -3.56 -25.99 -0.25
CA TRP A 151 -4.97 -25.72 -0.48
C TRP A 151 -5.87 -26.56 0.41
N ARG A 152 -5.58 -27.86 0.59
CA ARG A 152 -6.32 -28.73 1.49
C ARG A 152 -6.31 -28.23 2.93
N ARG A 153 -5.15 -27.77 3.44
CA ARG A 153 -5.03 -27.21 4.80
C ARG A 153 -5.78 -25.89 4.94
N VAL A 154 -5.62 -24.97 3.98
CA VAL A 154 -6.32 -23.67 3.97
C VAL A 154 -7.82 -23.87 3.93
N LYS A 155 -8.31 -24.75 3.05
CA LYS A 155 -9.74 -25.07 2.94
C LYS A 155 -10.30 -25.52 4.30
N ARG A 156 -9.62 -26.45 4.98
CA ARG A 156 -10.04 -26.94 6.31
C ARG A 156 -10.09 -25.82 7.36
N LYS A 157 -9.06 -24.98 7.43
CA LYS A 157 -9.02 -23.85 8.39
C LYS A 157 -10.09 -22.80 8.10
N VAL A 158 -10.28 -22.44 6.83
CA VAL A 158 -11.33 -21.49 6.43
C VAL A 158 -12.71 -22.03 6.76
N THR A 159 -13.00 -23.30 6.46
CA THR A 159 -14.29 -23.91 6.81
C THR A 159 -14.52 -23.99 8.31
N ALA A 160 -13.47 -24.25 9.09
CA ALA A 160 -13.56 -24.30 10.55
C ALA A 160 -13.85 -22.91 11.14
N LYS A 161 -13.27 -21.84 10.60
CA LYS A 161 -13.44 -20.47 11.10
C LYS A 161 -14.73 -19.79 10.65
N PHE A 162 -15.10 -19.93 9.38
CA PHE A 162 -16.22 -19.20 8.79
C PHE A 162 -17.48 -20.05 8.62
N GLY A 163 -17.45 -21.34 8.97
CA GLY A 163 -18.58 -22.28 8.84
C GLY A 163 -19.05 -22.52 7.40
N THR A 164 -18.39 -21.91 6.42
CA THR A 164 -18.78 -21.91 5.02
C THR A 164 -17.59 -22.29 4.14
N PRO A 165 -17.84 -22.94 2.98
CA PRO A 165 -16.77 -23.25 2.05
C PRO A 165 -16.15 -21.96 1.48
N PRO A 166 -14.83 -21.94 1.24
CA PRO A 166 -14.17 -20.77 0.64
C PRO A 166 -14.80 -20.42 -0.72
N PRO A 167 -14.91 -19.13 -1.05
CA PRO A 167 -15.54 -18.69 -2.31
C PRO A 167 -14.76 -19.21 -3.52
N LYS A 168 -15.46 -19.32 -4.66
CA LYS A 168 -14.88 -19.75 -5.94
C LYS A 168 -13.64 -18.91 -6.28
N GLY A 169 -12.58 -19.56 -6.76
CA GLY A 169 -11.30 -18.91 -7.09
C GLY A 169 -10.31 -18.77 -5.92
N SER A 170 -10.71 -19.07 -4.69
CA SER A 170 -9.79 -19.03 -3.53
C SER A 170 -8.65 -20.05 -3.64
N ALA A 171 -8.87 -21.17 -4.32
CA ALA A 171 -7.85 -22.18 -4.59
C ALA A 171 -6.72 -21.59 -5.44
N PHE A 172 -7.07 -21.08 -6.62
CA PHE A 172 -6.12 -20.45 -7.54
C PHE A 172 -5.41 -19.26 -6.89
N TYR A 173 -6.15 -18.44 -6.12
CA TYR A 173 -5.57 -17.33 -5.36
C TYR A 173 -4.50 -17.79 -4.36
N THR A 174 -4.79 -18.85 -3.59
CA THR A 174 -3.86 -19.42 -2.61
C THR A 174 -2.58 -19.91 -3.28
N VAL A 175 -2.71 -20.61 -4.40
CA VAL A 175 -1.60 -21.16 -5.18
C VAL A 175 -0.75 -20.04 -5.79
N MET A 176 -1.37 -19.05 -6.42
CA MET A 176 -0.64 -17.90 -6.97
C MET A 176 0.09 -17.11 -5.89
N ARG A 177 -0.50 -16.99 -4.69
CA ARG A 177 0.17 -16.33 -3.57
C ARG A 177 1.35 -17.14 -3.04
N SER A 178 1.29 -18.48 -3.00
CA SER A 178 2.40 -19.31 -2.50
C SER A 178 3.66 -19.23 -3.35
N PHE A 179 3.53 -18.99 -4.66
CA PHE A 179 4.67 -18.85 -5.58
C PHE A 179 5.31 -17.45 -5.58
N GLN A 180 4.57 -16.40 -5.20
CA GLN A 180 5.14 -15.05 -5.13
C GLN A 180 6.13 -14.94 -3.97
N MET A 181 7.25 -14.25 -4.16
CA MET A 181 8.20 -13.97 -3.07
C MET A 181 7.56 -13.05 -2.01
N ARG A 182 7.82 -13.27 -0.72
CA ARG A 182 7.19 -12.51 0.38
C ARG A 182 7.43 -11.00 0.30
N MET A 183 8.57 -10.57 -0.26
CA MET A 183 8.93 -9.17 -0.44
C MET A 183 8.13 -8.47 -1.56
N SER A 184 7.79 -9.20 -2.63
CA SER A 184 7.10 -8.64 -3.79
C SER A 184 5.57 -8.68 -3.68
N ARG A 185 5.03 -9.33 -2.64
CA ARG A 185 3.58 -9.45 -2.42
C ARG A 185 2.99 -8.11 -1.98
N ILE A 186 1.92 -7.72 -2.65
CA ILE A 186 1.01 -6.64 -2.25
C ILE A 186 -0.33 -7.33 -1.89
N PRO A 187 -1.01 -6.97 -0.79
CA PRO A 187 -0.54 -6.24 0.39
C PRO A 187 0.57 -6.98 1.14
N ARG A 188 1.36 -6.22 1.91
CA ARG A 188 2.48 -6.78 2.69
C ARG A 188 1.95 -7.77 3.73
N PRO A 189 2.72 -8.85 4.02
CA PRO A 189 2.40 -9.78 5.09
C PRO A 189 2.27 -9.07 6.44
N LYS A 190 1.12 -9.21 7.11
CA LYS A 190 0.92 -8.69 8.48
C LYS A 190 1.53 -9.61 9.53
N VAL A 191 1.52 -10.92 9.27
CA VAL A 191 2.00 -11.96 10.19
C VAL A 191 3.47 -12.31 9.97
N LYS A 192 4.18 -12.58 11.07
CA LYS A 192 5.54 -13.15 11.05
C LYS A 192 5.48 -14.64 10.70
N ARG A 193 6.60 -15.19 10.24
CA ARG A 193 6.75 -16.64 10.00
C ARG A 193 6.57 -17.39 11.33
N GLY A 194 5.83 -18.49 11.30
CA GLY A 194 5.53 -19.32 12.46
C GLY A 194 4.45 -18.76 13.39
N ALA A 195 3.84 -17.62 13.06
CA ALA A 195 2.73 -17.09 13.86
C ALA A 195 1.56 -18.08 13.87
N ALA A 196 1.04 -18.39 15.06
CA ALA A 196 -0.21 -19.09 15.21
C ALA A 196 -1.34 -18.20 14.68
N ILE A 197 -2.18 -18.75 13.81
CA ILE A 197 -3.35 -18.06 13.28
C ILE A 197 -4.54 -18.94 13.61
N ASP A 198 -5.34 -18.45 14.55
CA ASP A 198 -6.65 -18.97 14.92
C ASP A 198 -7.72 -18.22 14.12
#